data_AF-A0A8X6I6R2-F1
#
_entry.id   AF-A0A8X6I6R2-F1
#
_cell.length_a   1.000
_cell.length_b   1.000
_cell.length_c   1.000
_cell.angle_alpha   90.00
_cell.angle_beta   90.00
_cell.angle_gamma   90.00
#
_symmetry.space_group_name_H-M   'P 1'
#
loop_
_entity.id
_entity.type
_entity.pdbx_description
1 polymer ?
#
loop_
_entity_poly.entity_id
_entity_poly.type
_entity_poly.pdbx_seq_one_letter_code
_entity_poly.pdbx_strand_id
1 'polypeptide(L)' 'WQGDHCELPCSNEYYGQDCAKKCECENRAACNPVDGSCNCIPGYKGRV' A
#
# COMPACT_ATOMS: atom_id res chain seq x y z
N TRP A 1 -1.18 -4.31 -7.37
CA TRP A 1 -0.29 -4.57 -8.53
C TRP A 1 -1.02 -4.12 -9.79
N GLN A 2 -0.30 -3.71 -10.83
CA GLN A 2 -0.84 -3.24 -12.11
C GLN A 2 -0.03 -3.83 -13.28
N GLY A 3 -0.51 -3.60 -14.50
CA GLY A 3 0.06 -4.17 -15.72
C GLY A 3 -0.68 -5.44 -16.14
N ASP A 4 -0.61 -5.77 -17.43
CA ASP A 4 -1.37 -6.86 -18.04
C ASP A 4 -1.06 -8.23 -17.41
N HIS A 5 0.10 -8.35 -16.75
CA HIS A 5 0.55 -9.54 -16.04
C HIS A 5 0.80 -9.30 -14.54
N CYS A 6 0.25 -8.23 -13.97
CA CYS A 6 0.45 -7.84 -12.57
C CYS A 6 1.92 -7.65 -12.17
N GLU A 7 2.78 -7.33 -13.13
CA GLU A 7 4.23 -7.28 -12.97
C GLU A 7 4.74 -5.96 -12.36
N LEU A 8 3.90 -4.92 -12.37
CA LEU A 8 4.26 -3.61 -11.84
C LEU A 8 3.67 -3.42 -10.43
N PRO A 9 4.50 -3.08 -9.42
CA PRO A 9 3.97 -2.73 -8.11
C PRO A 9 3.17 -1.41 -8.19
N CYS A 10 2.23 -1.25 -7.25
CA CYS A 10 1.56 0.03 -7.06
C CYS A 10 2.50 1.03 -6.39
N SER A 11 2.28 2.32 -6.64
CA SER A 11 2.86 3.38 -5.82
C SER A 11 2.43 3.20 -4.36
N ASN A 12 3.24 3.68 -3.40
CA ASN A 12 2.97 3.56 -1.96
C ASN A 12 1.64 4.19 -1.50
N GLU A 13 0.96 4.92 -2.38
CA GLU A 13 -0.33 5.56 -2.14
C GLU A 13 -1.52 4.72 -2.63
N TYR A 14 -1.31 3.57 -3.27
CA TYR A 14 -2.38 2.76 -3.86
C TYR A 14 -2.19 1.25 -3.66
N TYR A 15 -3.30 0.52 -3.67
CA TYR A 15 -3.35 -0.93 -3.51
C TYR A 15 -4.52 -1.55 -4.29
N GLY A 16 -4.56 -2.88 -4.31
CA GLY A 16 -5.59 -3.65 -5.00
C GLY A 16 -5.28 -3.90 -6.48
N GLN A 17 -6.26 -4.46 -7.18
CA GLN A 17 -6.17 -4.71 -8.62
C GLN A 17 -6.06 -3.38 -9.37
N ASP A 18 -5.08 -3.29 -10.25
CA ASP A 18 -4.76 -2.09 -11.05
C ASP A 18 -4.57 -0.83 -10.20
N CYS A 19 -4.18 -0.98 -8.94
CA CYS A 19 -4.01 0.13 -7.99
C CYS A 19 -5.28 0.99 -7.83
N ALA A 20 -6.46 0.39 -8.01
CA ALA A 20 -7.73 1.10 -8.02
C ALA A 20 -8.15 1.68 -6.64
N LYS A 21 -7.47 1.30 -5.56
CA LYS A 21 -7.77 1.78 -4.20
C LYS A 21 -6.63 2.62 -3.67
N LYS A 22 -6.93 3.72 -2.99
CA LYS A 22 -5.94 4.60 -2.37
C LYS A 22 -5.64 4.13 -0.94
N CYS A 23 -4.36 4.09 -0.58
CA CYS A 23 -3.91 3.82 0.77
C CYS A 23 -4.15 5.05 1.67
N GLU A 24 -4.62 4.80 2.88
CA GLU A 24 -4.91 5.83 3.89
C GLU A 24 -3.89 5.74 5.05
N CYS A 25 -2.64 5.44 4.70
CA CYS A 25 -1.57 5.25 5.67
C CYS A 25 -1.04 6.60 6.19
N GLU A 26 -1.17 6.82 7.50
CA GLU A 26 -0.61 7.99 8.20
C GLU A 26 0.92 7.99 8.20
N ASN A 27 1.53 9.16 8.42
CA ASN A 27 2.97 9.35 8.59
C ASN A 27 3.84 8.79 7.44
N ARG A 28 3.29 8.70 6.21
CA ARG A 28 3.98 8.11 5.05
C ARG A 28 4.42 6.65 5.29
N ALA A 29 3.66 5.91 6.12
CA ALA A 29 3.89 4.49 6.33
C ALA A 29 3.78 3.70 5.00
N ALA A 30 4.54 2.62 4.90
CA ALA A 30 4.60 1.84 3.67
C ALA A 30 3.30 1.04 3.50
N CYS A 31 2.58 1.26 2.40
CA CYS A 31 1.34 0.56 2.12
C CYS A 31 1.60 -0.78 1.41
N ASN A 32 0.90 -1.82 1.84
CA ASN A 32 0.90 -3.11 1.18
C ASN A 32 0.06 -3.02 -0.12
N PRO A 33 0.65 -3.27 -1.30
CA PRO A 33 -0.04 -3.14 -2.58
C PRO A 33 -1.12 -4.22 -2.81
N VAL A 34 -1.19 -5.25 -1.98
CA VAL A 34 -2.16 -6.36 -2.08
C VAL A 34 -3.45 -6.02 -1.34
N ASP A 35 -3.36 -5.73 -0.05
CA ASP A 35 -4.51 -5.58 0.85
C ASP A 35 -4.69 -4.18 1.44
N GLY A 36 -3.76 -3.26 1.16
CA GLY A 36 -3.79 -1.89 1.68
C GLY A 36 -3.34 -1.75 3.14
N SER A 37 -2.79 -2.81 3.75
CA SER A 37 -2.28 -2.75 5.12
C SER A 37 -1.07 -1.81 5.23
N CYS A 38 -1.06 -0.98 6.26
CA CYS A 38 0.01 -0.02 6.51
C CYS A 38 1.10 -0.65 7.38
N ASN A 39 2.31 -0.73 6.86
CA ASN A 39 3.51 -1.08 7.60
C ASN A 39 4.13 0.18 8.17
N CYS A 40 3.93 0.38 9.48
CA CYS A 40 4.50 1.50 10.21
C CYS A 40 6.04 1.45 10.18
N ILE A 41 6.68 2.61 10.05
CA ILE A 41 8.13 2.76 10.19
C ILE A 41 8.58 2.29 11.59
N PRO A 42 9.81 1.73 11.73
CA PRO A 42 10.34 1.30 13.02
C PRO A 42 10.22 2.39 14.08
N GLY A 43 9.58 2.09 15.21
CA GLY A 43 9.26 3.07 16.28
C GLY A 43 7.79 3.45 16.38
N TYR A 44 6.97 3.10 15.39
CA TYR A 44 5.51 3.26 15.42
C TYR A 44 4.84 1.89 15.56
N LYS A 45 3.97 1.73 16.56
CA LYS A 45 3.25 0.49 16.85
C LYS A 45 1.78 0.61 16.45
N GLY A 46 1.39 -0.12 15.41
CA GLY A 46 0.04 -0.66 15.24
C GLY A 46 -1.06 0.31 14.76
N ARG A 47 -2.05 -0.31 14.13
CA ARG A 47 -3.25 0.23 13.46
C ARG A 47 -4.08 1.13 14.39
N VAL A 48 -4.34 2.36 13.97
CA VAL A 48 -5.59 3.08 14.31
C VAL A 48 -6.60 2.86 13.20
#